data_AF-A0A7V5DBY3-F1
#
_entry.id   AF-A0A7V5DBY3-F1
#
_cell.length_a   1.000
_cell.length_b   1.000
_cell.length_c   1.000
_cell.angle_alpha   90.00
_cell.angle_beta   90.00
_cell.angle_gamma   90.00
#
_symmetry.space_group_name_H-M   'P 1'
#
loop_
_entity.id
_entity.type
_entity.pdbx_description
1 polymer ?
#
loop_
_entity_poly.entity_id
_entity_poly.type
_entity_poly.pdbx_seq_one_letter_code
_entity_poly.pdbx_strand_id
1 'polypeptide(L)'
;MQIIRLNIEDWLRQEAHVVTGRSFHLDDCSCVPVAPQNRSEMIEMPVGFLVTHGKDISFVETRSPDGARILDAWNKIHQQEMEEEGENLPAEYWYG
;
A
#
# COMPACT_ATOMS: atom_id res chain seq x y z
N MET A 1 1.68 17.77 15.17
CA MET A 1 1.36 17.36 13.78
C MET A 1 -0.06 16.83 13.79
N GLN A 2 -0.96 17.42 13.01
CA GLN A 2 -2.38 17.10 13.04
C GLN A 2 -2.70 16.30 11.78
N ILE A 3 -2.72 14.98 11.91
CA ILE A 3 -3.13 14.05 10.85
C ILE A 3 -4.57 14.43 10.48
N ILE A 4 -4.80 14.74 9.20
CA ILE A 4 -6.16 14.98 8.71
C ILE A 4 -6.86 13.62 8.74
N ARG A 5 -7.60 13.37 9.82
CA ARG A 5 -8.41 12.16 10.02
C ARG A 5 -9.70 12.31 9.23
N LEU A 6 -9.77 11.73 8.04
CA LEU A 6 -11.05 11.45 7.39
C LEU A 6 -11.78 10.38 8.20
N ASN A 7 -13.06 10.63 8.51
CA ASN A 7 -13.89 9.69 9.24
C ASN A 7 -14.03 8.40 8.41
N ILE A 8 -13.78 7.24 9.03
CA ILE A 8 -13.89 5.94 8.36
C ILE A 8 -15.30 5.70 7.81
N GLU A 9 -16.33 6.32 8.41
CA GLU A 9 -17.70 6.27 7.91
C GLU A 9 -17.88 7.02 6.59
N ASP A 10 -17.15 8.12 6.37
CA ASP A 10 -17.16 8.84 5.09
C ASP A 10 -16.41 8.04 4.01
N TRP A 11 -15.37 7.31 4.41
CA TRP A 11 -14.65 6.38 3.53
C TRP A 11 -15.53 5.19 3.10
N LEU A 12 -16.30 4.59 4.02
CA LEU A 12 -17.22 3.49 3.72
C LEU A 12 -18.37 3.88 2.77
N ARG A 13 -18.69 5.17 2.67
CA ARG A 13 -19.74 5.70 1.79
C ARG A 13 -19.26 5.97 0.36
N GLN A 14 -17.96 5.94 0.11
CA GLN A 14 -17.39 6.10 -1.23
C GLN A 14 -17.43 4.77 -2.00
N GLU A 15 -17.07 4.80 -3.29
CA GLU A 15 -16.95 3.58 -4.10
C GLU A 15 -16.10 2.53 -3.37
N ALA A 16 -16.46 1.25 -3.50
CA ALA A 16 -15.79 0.17 -2.79
C ALA A 16 -14.28 0.18 -3.10
N HIS A 17 -13.47 0.28 -2.04
CA HIS A 17 -12.03 0.19 -2.15
C HIS A 17 -11.60 -1.26 -1.90
N VAL A 18 -10.71 -1.77 -2.73
CA VAL A 18 -10.09 -3.08 -2.59
C VAL A 18 -8.63 -2.91 -2.17
N VAL A 19 -8.12 -3.88 -1.40
CA VAL A 19 -6.69 -3.97 -1.09
C VAL A 19 -5.95 -4.31 -2.38
N THR A 20 -4.96 -3.49 -2.75
CA THR A 20 -4.25 -3.62 -4.04
C THR A 20 -2.82 -4.11 -3.91
N GLY A 21 -2.35 -4.39 -2.70
CA GLY A 21 -0.98 -4.83 -2.48
C GLY A 21 -0.77 -5.37 -1.07
N ARG A 22 0.46 -5.81 -0.80
CA ARG A 22 0.84 -6.32 0.52
C ARG A 22 0.88 -5.21 1.55
N SER A 23 0.54 -5.56 2.79
CA SER A 23 0.78 -4.72 3.94
C SER A 23 2.28 -4.55 4.16
N PHE A 24 2.71 -3.36 4.56
CA PHE A 24 4.08 -3.08 4.93
C PHE A 24 4.15 -2.25 6.21
N HIS A 25 5.30 -2.29 6.87
CA HIS A 25 5.54 -1.48 8.05
C HIS A 25 6.26 -0.18 7.69
N LEU A 26 5.81 0.91 8.29
CA LEU A 26 6.48 2.20 8.25
C LEU A 26 6.51 2.76 9.67
N ASP A 27 7.72 2.88 10.23
CA ASP A 27 7.93 3.21 11.64
C ASP A 27 7.13 2.25 12.56
N ASP A 28 6.31 2.78 13.48
CA ASP A 28 5.45 2.00 14.38
C ASP A 28 4.07 1.67 13.78
N CYS A 29 3.86 1.95 12.49
CA CYS A 29 2.59 1.76 11.80
C CYS A 29 2.63 0.57 10.84
N SER A 30 1.47 -0.07 10.65
CA SER A 30 1.24 -1.00 9.54
C SER A 30 0.32 -0.36 8.50
N CYS A 31 0.79 -0.31 7.26
CA CYS A 31 0.17 0.38 6.13
C CYS A 31 -0.32 -0.64 5.10
N VAL A 32 -1.57 -0.51 4.66
CA VAL A 32 -2.17 -1.36 3.62
C VAL A 32 -2.61 -0.51 2.44
N PRO A 33 -2.07 -0.72 1.22
CA PRO A 33 -2.47 0.02 0.04
C PRO A 33 -3.89 -0.36 -0.39
N VAL A 34 -4.70 0.66 -0.70
CA VAL A 34 -6.06 0.48 -1.21
C VAL A 34 -6.29 1.28 -2.48
N ALA A 35 -7.12 0.76 -3.38
CA ALA A 35 -7.58 1.44 -4.60
C ALA A 35 -9.05 1.13 -4.90
N PRO A 36 -9.73 1.91 -5.76
CA PRO A 36 -11.12 1.66 -6.13
C PRO A 36 -11.27 0.34 -6.87
N GLN A 37 -12.33 -0.42 -6.57
CA GLN A 37 -12.63 -1.74 -7.16
C GLN A 37 -12.74 -1.71 -8.69
N ASN A 38 -13.14 -0.58 -9.29
CA ASN A 38 -13.36 -0.45 -10.73
C ASN A 38 -12.08 -0.23 -11.56
N ARG A 39 -10.90 -0.12 -10.93
CA ARG A 39 -9.61 -0.06 -11.66
C ARG A 39 -9.05 -1.46 -11.91
N SER A 40 -9.75 -2.24 -12.73
CA SER A 40 -9.45 -3.66 -12.96
C SER A 40 -8.35 -3.94 -13.98
N GLU A 41 -7.65 -2.94 -14.55
CA GLU A 41 -6.68 -3.22 -15.63
C GLU A 41 -5.31 -2.52 -15.49
N MET A 42 -5.14 -1.59 -14.54
CA MET A 42 -3.84 -0.99 -14.24
C MET A 42 -3.74 -0.73 -12.74
N ILE A 43 -3.34 -1.76 -11.99
CA ILE A 43 -2.90 -1.61 -10.60
C ILE A 43 -1.51 -0.99 -10.65
N GLU A 44 -1.40 0.31 -10.92
CA GLU A 44 -0.10 1.00 -10.88
C GLU A 44 0.07 1.85 -9.62
N MET A 45 -1.01 2.33 -8.98
CA MET A 45 -0.84 3.20 -7.81
C MET A 45 -2.05 3.18 -6.85
N PRO A 46 -1.81 3.02 -5.53
CA PRO A 46 -2.87 3.13 -4.53
C PRO A 46 -3.43 4.55 -4.46
N VAL A 47 -4.72 4.67 -4.16
CA VAL A 47 -5.37 5.98 -3.93
C VAL A 47 -5.27 6.43 -2.47
N GLY A 48 -4.99 5.48 -1.58
CA GLY A 48 -4.67 5.76 -0.19
C GLY A 48 -4.16 4.53 0.53
N PHE A 49 -3.93 4.68 1.83
CA PHE A 49 -3.44 3.63 2.70
C PHE A 49 -4.30 3.55 3.96
N LEU A 50 -4.64 2.33 4.36
CA LEU A 50 -5.13 2.06 5.71
C LEU A 50 -3.92 1.94 6.63
N VAL A 51 -3.78 2.89 7.54
CA VAL A 51 -2.69 2.97 8.50
C VAL A 51 -3.20 2.56 9.87
N THR A 52 -2.54 1.56 10.44
CA THR A 52 -2.86 1.00 11.75
C THR A 52 -1.74 1.31 12.73
N HIS A 53 -2.10 1.83 13.89
CA HIS A 53 -1.18 2.13 14.99
C HIS A 53 -1.82 1.69 16.30
N GLY A 54 -1.34 0.57 16.86
CA GLY A 54 -1.96 -0.06 18.02
C GLY A 54 -3.40 -0.53 17.75
N LYS A 55 -4.38 0.14 18.36
CA LYS A 55 -5.82 -0.15 18.18
C LYS A 55 -6.52 0.82 17.22
N ASP A 56 -5.81 1.85 16.76
CA ASP A 56 -6.38 2.87 15.89
C ASP A 56 -6.15 2.51 14.43
N ILE A 57 -7.19 2.68 13.61
CA ILE A 57 -7.14 2.52 12.15
C ILE A 57 -7.55 3.85 11.53
N SER A 58 -6.75 4.32 10.59
CA SER A 58 -7.01 5.57 9.87
C SER A 58 -6.79 5.38 8.37
N PHE A 59 -7.57 6.08 7.57
CA PHE A 59 -7.34 6.17 6.14
C PHE A 59 -6.51 7.42 5.82
N VAL A 60 -5.45 7.25 5.05
CA VAL A 60 -4.56 8.32 4.61
C VAL A 60 -4.55 8.36 3.09
N GLU A 61 -5.09 9.42 2.50
CA GLU A 61 -5.09 9.64 1.06
C GLU A 61 -3.68 9.88 0.54
N THR A 62 -3.31 9.33 -0.62
CA THR A 62 -1.99 9.54 -1.23
C THR A 62 -1.72 10.99 -1.61
N ARG A 63 -2.78 11.79 -1.81
CA ARG A 63 -2.68 13.23 -2.10
C ARG A 63 -2.30 14.08 -0.88
N SER A 64 -2.40 13.52 0.32
CA SER A 64 -1.98 14.21 1.54
C SER A 64 -0.46 14.16 1.70
N PRO A 65 0.16 15.11 2.44
CA PRO A 65 1.60 15.08 2.72
C PRO A 65 2.06 13.77 3.38
N ASP A 66 1.25 13.23 4.30
CA ASP A 66 1.54 11.97 4.97
C ASP A 66 1.38 10.78 4.01
N GLY A 67 0.35 10.80 3.17
CA GLY A 67 0.14 9.76 2.15
C GLY A 67 1.21 9.73 1.07
N ALA A 68 1.77 10.88 0.70
CA ALA A 68 2.90 10.95 -0.23
C ALA A 68 4.16 10.28 0.35
N ARG A 69 4.41 10.43 1.67
CA ARG A 69 5.51 9.74 2.36
C ARG A 69 5.31 8.23 2.39
N ILE A 70 4.08 7.79 2.68
CA ILE A 70 3.73 6.36 2.71
C ILE A 70 3.82 5.77 1.29
N LEU A 71 3.43 6.53 0.26
CA LEU A 71 3.57 6.12 -1.13
C LEU A 71 5.03 5.94 -1.55
N ASP A 72 5.92 6.85 -1.16
CA ASP A 72 7.36 6.73 -1.41
C ASP A 72 7.95 5.48 -0.75
N ALA A 73 7.54 5.19 0.49
CA ALA A 73 7.93 3.96 1.18
C ALA A 73 7.39 2.71 0.47
N TRP A 74 6.13 2.72 0.05
CA TRP A 74 5.53 1.62 -0.70
C TRP A 74 6.26 1.36 -2.02
N ASN A 75 6.58 2.41 -2.78
CA ASN A 75 7.32 2.30 -4.05
C ASN A 75 8.70 1.67 -3.86
N LYS A 76 9.44 2.05 -2.80
CA LYS A 76 10.76 1.47 -2.51
C LYS A 76 10.69 -0.02 -2.22
N ILE A 77 9.71 -0.43 -1.41
CA ILE A 77 9.49 -1.84 -1.08
C ILE A 77 9.08 -2.63 -2.33
N HIS A 78 8.17 -2.07 -3.13
CA HIS A 78 7.70 -2.73 -4.33
C HIS A 78 8.80 -2.87 -5.40
N GLN A 79 9.67 -1.88 -5.55
CA GLN A 79 10.86 -1.97 -6.41
C GLN A 79 11.84 -3.04 -5.93
N GLN A 80 12.06 -3.15 -4.62
CA GLN A 80 12.95 -4.18 -4.07
C GLN A 80 12.38 -5.60 -4.27
N GLU A 81 11.08 -5.81 -4.09
CA GLU A 81 10.43 -7.11 -4.35
C GLU A 81 10.58 -7.51 -5.84
N MET A 82 10.49 -6.56 -6.77
CA MET A 82 10.71 -6.82 -8.20
C MET A 82 12.17 -7.16 -8.54
N GLU A 83 13.13 -6.61 -7.80
CA GLU A 83 14.56 -6.95 -7.94
C GLU A 83 14.87 -8.35 -7.37
N GLU A 84 14.24 -8.75 -6.26
CA GLU A 84 14.41 -10.07 -5.65
C GLU A 84 13.72 -11.20 -6.45
N GLU A 85 12.55 -10.96 -7.06
CA GLU A 85 11.93 -11.90 -8.01
C GLU A 85 12.72 -12.00 -9.34
N GLY A 86 13.67 -11.09 -9.58
CA GLY A 86 14.54 -11.05 -10.75
C GLY A 86 15.78 -11.96 -10.68
N GLU A 87 16.06 -12.61 -9.56
CA GLU A 87 17.09 -13.66 -9.50
C GLU A 87 16.58 -14.94 -10.19
N ASN A 88 16.64 -14.94 -11.52
CA ASN A 88 16.61 -16.16 -12.32
C ASN A 88 17.72 -17.09 -11.82
N LEU A 89 17.38 -18.00 -10.91
CA LEU A 89 18.26 -19.09 -10.53
C LEU A 89 18.70 -19.79 -11.84
N PRO A 90 20.02 -19.94 -12.09
CA PRO A 90 20.47 -20.56 -13.32
C PRO A 90 19.86 -21.96 -13.46
N ALA A 91 19.51 -22.33 -14.69
CA ALA A 91 18.81 -23.59 -15.01
C ALA A 91 19.53 -24.84 -14.46
N GLU A 92 20.80 -24.73 -14.08
CA GLU A 92 21.62 -25.75 -13.43
C GLU A 92 21.05 -26.25 -12.09
N TYR A 93 20.18 -25.48 -11.41
CA TYR A 93 19.54 -25.89 -10.15
C TYR A 93 18.25 -26.73 -10.32
N TRP A 94 17.84 -27.01 -11.54
CA TRP A 94 16.59 -27.75 -11.83
C TRP A 94 16.81 -29.27 -11.97
N TYR A 95 18.06 -29.73 -11.96
CA TYR A 95 18.46 -31.14 -12.10
C TYR A 95 19.20 -31.68 -10.87
N GLY A 96 18.69 -31.35 -9.67
CA GLY A 96 19.11 -31.96 -8.40
C GLY A 96 18.27 -33.16 -8.02
#